data_AF-A0A2R6AZ98-F1
#
_entry.id   AF-A0A2R6AZ98-F1
#
_cell.length_a   1.000
_cell.length_b   1.000
_cell.length_c   1.000
_cell.angle_alpha   90.00
_cell.angle_beta   90.00
_cell.angle_gamma   90.00
#
_symmetry.space_group_name_H-M   'P 1'
#
loop_
_entity.id
_entity.type
_entity.pdbx_description
1 polymer ?
#
loop_
_entity_poly.entity_id
_entity_poly.type
_entity_poly.pdbx_seq_one_letter_code
_entity_poly.pdbx_strand_id
1 'polypeptide(L)'
;MYKLVRNDWNLALHEFSHKLIQLLGDNLVTIIGLEEDSSVYDSNVLVVVKALDDEVRRLIAKSALEVNDKHECTISYYIATPSDEGLINEFKKIRETIK
;
A
#
# COMPACT_ATOMS: atom_id res chain seq x y z
N MET A 1 17.85 24.14 11.73
CA MET A 1 16.85 23.33 12.45
C MET A 1 16.57 22.12 11.57
N TYR A 2 17.28 21.01 11.80
CA TYR A 2 17.10 19.81 11.00
C TYR A 2 15.73 19.24 11.34
N LYS A 3 14.78 19.40 10.41
CA LYS A 3 13.45 18.80 10.51
C LYS A 3 13.70 17.30 10.49
N LEU A 4 13.70 16.67 11.67
CA LEU A 4 13.55 15.23 11.79
C LEU A 4 12.15 14.92 11.26
N VAL A 5 11.99 14.91 9.94
CA VAL A 5 10.87 14.29 9.24
C VAL A 5 11.05 12.80 9.51
N ARG A 6 10.64 12.37 10.71
CA ARG A 6 10.28 10.98 10.93
C ARG A 6 9.14 10.74 9.96
N ASN A 7 9.47 10.11 8.84
CA ASN A 7 8.66 9.95 7.66
C ASN A 7 7.27 9.42 8.04
N ASP A 8 6.29 10.33 8.19
CA ASP A 8 4.91 9.98 8.57
C ASP A 8 4.35 8.95 7.58
N TRP A 9 4.75 9.08 6.31
CA TRP A 9 4.60 8.07 5.27
C TRP A 9 5.05 6.66 5.67
N ASN A 10 6.26 6.48 6.21
CA ASN A 10 6.74 5.15 6.60
C ASN A 10 5.92 4.57 7.76
N LEU A 11 5.45 5.43 8.67
CA LEU A 11 4.58 5.01 9.78
C LEU A 11 3.21 4.60 9.25
N ALA A 12 2.61 5.42 8.39
CA ALA A 12 1.34 5.14 7.73
C ALA A 12 1.39 3.83 6.92
N LEU A 13 2.43 3.65 6.11
CA LEU A 13 2.63 2.43 5.31
C LEU A 13 2.84 1.21 6.20
N HIS A 14 3.58 1.34 7.29
CA HIS A 14 3.79 0.25 8.24
C HIS A 14 2.50 -0.13 8.97
N GLU A 15 1.75 0.85 9.49
CA GLU A 15 0.43 0.65 10.12
C GLU A 15 -0.55 -0.01 9.16
N PHE A 16 -0.64 0.49 7.92
CA PHE A 16 -1.49 -0.06 6.87
C PHE A 16 -1.09 -1.51 6.55
N SER A 17 0.20 -1.77 6.34
CA SER A 17 0.71 -3.12 6.04
C SER A 17 0.43 -4.09 7.18
N HIS A 18 0.66 -3.67 8.43
CA HIS A 18 0.42 -4.49 9.61
C HIS A 18 -1.08 -4.84 9.76
N LYS A 19 -1.98 -3.87 9.56
CA LYS A 19 -3.43 -4.12 9.52
C LYS A 19 -3.80 -5.13 8.43
N LEU A 20 -3.30 -4.97 7.22
CA LEU A 20 -3.59 -5.88 6.11
C LEU A 20 -3.09 -7.30 6.37
N ILE A 21 -1.90 -7.46 6.95
CA ILE A 21 -1.36 -8.77 7.32
C ILE A 21 -2.28 -9.46 8.35
N GLN A 22 -2.78 -8.71 9.34
CA GLN A 22 -3.69 -9.27 10.35
C GLN A 22 -5.09 -9.59 9.81
N LEU A 23 -5.63 -8.76 8.92
CA LEU A 23 -6.99 -8.89 8.39
C LEU A 23 -7.08 -9.92 7.27
N LEU A 24 -6.11 -9.92 6.35
CA LEU A 24 -6.14 -10.76 5.15
C LEU A 24 -5.40 -12.08 5.35
N GLY A 25 -4.45 -12.14 6.31
CA GLY A 25 -3.69 -13.34 6.63
C GLY A 25 -3.12 -14.02 5.39
N ASP A 26 -3.51 -15.26 5.17
CA ASP A 26 -3.06 -16.09 4.06
C ASP A 26 -3.51 -15.59 2.68
N ASN A 27 -4.53 -14.72 2.61
CA ASN A 27 -4.99 -14.15 1.35
C ASN A 27 -4.06 -13.03 0.85
N LEU A 28 -3.25 -12.43 1.73
CA LEU A 28 -2.29 -11.41 1.34
C LEU A 28 -1.05 -12.06 0.71
N VAL A 29 -0.74 -11.69 -0.53
CA VAL A 29 0.46 -12.17 -1.23
C VAL A 29 1.63 -11.24 -0.96
N THR A 30 1.44 -9.94 -1.24
CA THR A 30 2.48 -8.94 -1.03
C THR A 30 1.89 -7.54 -0.97
N ILE A 31 2.65 -6.61 -0.39
CA ILE A 31 2.36 -5.19 -0.38
C ILE A 31 3.59 -4.47 -0.92
N ILE A 32 3.39 -3.61 -1.91
CA ILE A 32 4.45 -2.81 -2.50
C ILE A 32 4.08 -1.34 -2.29
N GLY A 33 4.70 -0.71 -1.29
CA GLY A 33 4.64 0.74 -1.11
C GLY A 33 5.74 1.44 -1.90
N LEU A 34 5.38 2.53 -2.56
CA LEU A 34 6.27 3.50 -3.18
C LEU A 34 6.62 4.60 -2.18
N GLU A 35 7.35 5.62 -2.61
CA GLU A 35 7.48 6.87 -1.85
C GLU A 35 6.19 7.70 -1.93
N GLU A 36 5.99 8.63 -0.99
CA GLU A 36 4.80 9.48 -0.93
C GLU A 36 4.54 10.23 -2.25
N ASP A 37 5.58 10.84 -2.82
CA ASP A 37 5.51 11.59 -4.08
C ASP A 37 5.46 10.71 -5.35
N SER A 38 5.57 9.38 -5.19
CA SER A 38 5.59 8.43 -6.30
C SER A 38 4.29 7.66 -6.40
N SER A 39 3.72 7.60 -7.60
CA SER A 39 2.49 6.86 -7.87
C SER A 39 2.57 6.12 -9.20
N VAL A 40 1.87 4.99 -9.26
CA VAL A 40 1.61 4.23 -10.47
C VAL A 40 0.10 4.09 -10.56
N TYR A 41 -0.50 4.56 -11.67
CA TYR A 41 -1.97 4.71 -11.81
C TYR A 41 -2.61 5.47 -10.63
N ASP A 42 -2.02 6.62 -10.24
CA ASP A 42 -2.51 7.46 -9.13
C ASP A 42 -2.47 6.78 -7.74
N SER A 43 -1.88 5.59 -7.66
CA SER A 43 -1.76 4.80 -6.42
C SER A 43 -0.31 4.68 -6.01
N ASN A 44 -0.01 5.00 -4.74
CA ASN A 44 1.33 4.89 -4.16
C ASN A 44 1.54 3.55 -3.42
N VAL A 45 0.48 2.77 -3.22
CA VAL A 45 0.56 1.43 -2.62
C VAL A 45 -0.14 0.40 -3.50
N LEU A 46 0.52 -0.71 -3.78
CA LEU A 46 -0.07 -1.89 -4.43
C LEU A 46 -0.27 -3.01 -3.41
N VAL A 47 -1.49 -3.49 -3.29
CA VAL A 47 -1.87 -4.63 -2.45
C VAL A 47 -2.19 -5.81 -3.35
N VAL A 48 -1.40 -6.88 -3.25
CA VAL A 48 -1.60 -8.10 -4.04
C VAL A 48 -2.25 -9.15 -3.16
N VAL A 49 -3.41 -9.66 -3.58
CA VAL A 49 -4.18 -10.70 -2.87
C VAL A 49 -4.36 -11.95 -3.72
N LYS A 50 -4.45 -13.13 -3.09
CA LYS A 50 -4.66 -14.41 -3.80
C LYS A 50 -6.05 -14.44 -4.45
N ALA A 51 -7.08 -14.04 -3.69
CA ALA A 51 -8.45 -13.93 -4.14
C ALA A 51 -9.03 -12.57 -3.76
N LEU A 52 -9.72 -11.94 -4.72
CA LEU A 52 -10.37 -10.64 -4.53
C LEU A 52 -11.88 -10.85 -4.36
N ASP A 53 -12.36 -10.61 -3.14
CA ASP A 53 -13.78 -10.61 -2.79
C ASP A 53 -14.22 -9.21 -2.28
N ASP A 54 -15.53 -8.95 -2.23
CA ASP A 54 -16.10 -7.70 -1.71
C ASP A 54 -15.69 -7.46 -0.24
N GLU A 55 -15.59 -8.51 0.57
CA GLU A 55 -15.11 -8.40 1.96
C GLU A 55 -13.66 -7.92 2.01
N VAL A 56 -12.78 -8.51 1.19
CA VAL A 56 -11.37 -8.12 1.09
C VAL A 56 -11.24 -6.66 0.68
N ARG A 57 -12.01 -6.22 -0.32
CA ARG A 57 -12.04 -4.82 -0.76
C ARG A 57 -12.45 -3.88 0.37
N ARG A 58 -13.50 -4.23 1.12
CA ARG A 58 -13.98 -3.43 2.26
C ARG A 58 -12.95 -3.35 3.37
N LEU A 59 -12.28 -4.45 3.70
CA LEU A 59 -11.24 -4.49 4.73
C LEU A 59 -10.05 -3.59 4.37
N ILE A 60 -9.61 -3.64 3.11
CA ILE A 60 -8.52 -2.79 2.61
C ILE A 60 -8.95 -1.32 2.62
N ALA A 61 -10.14 -1.00 2.09
CA ALA A 61 -10.67 0.36 2.07
C ALA A 61 -10.80 0.96 3.47
N LYS A 62 -11.36 0.20 4.42
CA LYS A 62 -11.49 0.62 5.81
C LYS A 62 -10.13 0.87 6.44
N SER A 63 -9.16 -0.01 6.19
CA SER A 63 -7.80 0.14 6.71
C SER A 63 -7.11 1.39 6.17
N ALA A 64 -7.29 1.69 4.88
CA ALA A 64 -6.73 2.89 4.26
C ALA A 64 -7.35 4.17 4.84
N LEU A 65 -8.69 4.19 5.00
CA LEU A 65 -9.39 5.32 5.62
C LEU A 65 -8.94 5.56 7.06
N GLU A 66 -8.81 4.51 7.87
CA GLU A 66 -8.34 4.63 9.26
C GLU A 66 -6.91 5.15 9.36
N VAL A 67 -6.04 4.80 8.41
CA VAL A 67 -4.64 5.28 8.39
C VAL A 67 -4.60 6.72 7.90
N ASN A 68 -5.31 7.04 6.82
CA ASN A 68 -5.39 8.41 6.27
C ASN A 68 -6.04 9.41 7.23
N ASP A 69 -6.92 8.95 8.15
CA ASP A 69 -7.49 9.81 9.20
C ASP A 69 -6.46 10.15 10.31
N LYS A 70 -5.48 9.27 10.53
CA LYS A 70 -4.48 9.40 11.60
C LYS A 70 -3.19 10.10 11.16
N HIS A 71 -2.91 10.10 9.88
CA HIS A 71 -1.65 10.56 9.29
C HIS A 71 -1.91 11.76 8.38
N GLU A 72 -0.94 12.67 8.26
CA GLU A 72 -1.07 13.81 7.32
C GLU A 72 -0.86 13.35 5.86
N CYS A 73 -0.26 12.18 5.67
CA CYS A 73 -0.03 11.55 4.38
C CYS A 73 -1.25 10.76 3.87
N THR A 74 -1.42 10.67 2.55
CA THR A 74 -2.49 9.88 1.92
C THR A 74 -1.96 8.57 1.36
N ILE A 75 -2.43 7.44 1.90
CA ILE A 75 -2.31 6.12 1.28
C ILE A 75 -3.37 5.99 0.19
N SER A 76 -2.92 5.94 -1.06
CA SER A 76 -3.71 5.60 -2.24
C SER A 76 -3.36 4.19 -2.68
N TYR A 77 -4.30 3.26 -2.50
CA TYR A 77 -4.06 1.85 -2.75
C TYR A 77 -4.68 1.37 -4.06
N TYR A 78 -3.99 0.44 -4.72
CA TYR A 78 -4.54 -0.37 -5.80
C TYR A 78 -4.54 -1.83 -5.39
N ILE A 79 -5.61 -2.56 -5.73
CA ILE A 79 -5.72 -3.99 -5.41
C ILE A 79 -5.51 -4.79 -6.68
N ALA A 80 -4.59 -5.74 -6.63
CA ALA A 80 -4.25 -6.61 -7.74
C ALA A 80 -4.27 -8.07 -7.33
N THR A 81 -4.34 -8.94 -8.33
CA THR A 81 -4.17 -10.38 -8.18
C THR A 81 -2.80 -10.77 -8.72
N PRO A 82 -2.25 -11.96 -8.36
CA PRO A 82 -1.00 -12.43 -8.95
C PRO A 82 -1.03 -12.59 -10.48
N SER A 83 -2.23 -12.57 -11.10
CA SER A 83 -2.38 -12.55 -12.55
C SER A 83 -2.03 -11.20 -13.19
N ASP A 84 -2.02 -10.12 -12.42
CA ASP A 84 -1.70 -8.76 -12.87
C ASP A 84 -0.18 -8.50 -12.89
N GLU A 85 0.59 -9.40 -13.52
CA GLU A 85 2.05 -9.37 -13.50
C GLU A 85 2.64 -8.06 -14.03
N GLY A 86 2.01 -7.45 -15.05
CA GLY A 86 2.42 -6.18 -15.62
C GLY A 86 2.43 -5.05 -14.59
N LEU A 87 1.33 -4.91 -13.84
CA LEU A 87 1.19 -3.90 -12.80
C LEU A 87 2.19 -4.13 -11.66
N ILE A 88 2.34 -5.38 -11.21
CA ILE A 88 3.29 -5.75 -10.16
C ILE A 88 4.72 -5.37 -10.59
N ASN A 89 5.06 -5.61 -11.85
CA ASN A 89 6.37 -5.28 -12.40
C ASN A 89 6.59 -3.76 -12.51
N GLU A 90 5.57 -2.98 -12.89
CA GLU A 90 5.65 -1.52 -12.90
C GLU A 90 5.93 -0.96 -11.50
N PHE A 91 5.16 -1.38 -10.49
CA PHE A 91 5.38 -0.97 -9.11
C PHE A 91 6.77 -1.36 -8.58
N LYS A 92 7.24 -2.58 -8.89
CA LYS A 92 8.60 -3.02 -8.51
C LYS A 92 9.68 -2.16 -9.17
N LYS A 93 9.57 -1.91 -10.47
CA LYS A 93 10.53 -1.12 -11.24
C LYS A 93 10.66 0.30 -10.71
N ILE A 94 9.54 0.95 -10.41
CA ILE A 94 9.55 2.30 -9.84
C ILE A 94 10.22 2.29 -8.46
N ARG A 95 9.86 1.33 -7.59
CA ARG A 95 10.51 1.17 -6.28
C ARG A 95 12.02 0.96 -6.38
N GLU A 96 12.51 0.26 -7.40
CA GLU A 96 13.95 0.05 -7.64
C GLU A 96 14.65 1.26 -8.26
N THR A 97 13.92 2.09 -9.02
CA THR A 97 14.47 3.28 -9.69
C THR A 97 14.72 4.43 -8.70
N ILE A 98 14.00 4.46 -7.59
CA ILE A 98 14.06 5.53 -6.58
C ILE A 98 15.05 5.19 -5.43
N LYS A 99 15.90 4.18 -5.63
CA LYS A 99 16.83 3.69 -4.60
C LYS A 99 18.18 4.40 -4.60
#